data_AF-A0AAE3XP74-F1
#
_entry.id   AF-A0AAE3XP74-F1
#
_cell.length_a   1.000
_cell.length_b   1.000
_cell.length_c   1.000
_cell.angle_alpha   90.00
_cell.angle_beta   90.00
_cell.angle_gamma   90.00
#
_symmetry.space_group_name_H-M   'P 1'
#
loop_
_entity.id
_entity.type
_entity.pdbx_description
1 polymer ?
#
loop_
_entity_poly.entity_id
_entity_poly.type
_entity_poly.pdbx_seq_one_letter_code
_entity_poly.pdbx_strand_id
1 'polypeptide(L)'
;MKLIKALSEKNKLARNIKDIQKKISTHNSYIAGNTAIYDTKQLLTDLNKNIESIIKVKSEITRANQIKIESIYKLSELKSLANFLKKLDIKEGKVKESSYNSEVNEWESVLTNIERDQLVLELESQIEDLQMEMDRFNFDTDI
;
A
#
# COMPACT_ATOMS: atom_id res chain seq x y z
N MET A 1 -13.08 14.84 -12.40
CA MET A 1 -12.75 13.40 -12.55
C MET A 1 -12.97 12.73 -11.21
N LYS A 2 -13.54 11.53 -11.11
CA LYS A 2 -13.66 10.88 -9.78
C LYS A 2 -12.30 10.49 -9.21
N LEU A 3 -12.11 10.57 -7.89
CA LEU A 3 -10.85 10.22 -7.21
C LEU A 3 -10.42 8.78 -7.53
N ILE A 4 -11.34 7.83 -7.56
CA ILE A 4 -11.07 6.43 -7.99
C ILE A 4 -10.54 6.35 -9.43
N LYS A 5 -11.07 7.17 -10.35
CA LYS A 5 -10.58 7.23 -11.74
C LYS A 5 -9.19 7.86 -11.80
N ALA A 6 -8.93 8.87 -10.99
CA ALA A 6 -7.62 9.49 -10.89
C ALA A 6 -6.55 8.53 -10.35
N LEU A 7 -6.89 7.72 -9.33
CA LEU A 7 -6.01 6.68 -8.80
C LEU A 7 -5.64 5.66 -9.88
N SER A 8 -6.62 5.25 -10.70
CA SER A 8 -6.39 4.36 -11.84
C SER A 8 -5.50 5.02 -12.91
N GLU A 9 -5.79 6.28 -13.26
CA GLU A 9 -5.03 7.04 -14.25
C GLU A 9 -3.57 7.25 -13.81
N LYS A 10 -3.33 7.54 -12.52
CA LYS A 10 -1.99 7.59 -11.93
C LYS A 10 -1.23 6.28 -12.16
N ASN A 11 -1.87 5.13 -11.93
CA ASN A 11 -1.25 3.82 -12.11
C ASN A 11 -0.99 3.50 -13.59
N LYS A 12 -1.86 3.96 -14.50
CA LYS A 12 -1.66 3.85 -15.95
C LYS A 12 -0.48 4.71 -16.41
N LEU A 13 -0.45 5.99 -16.01
CA LEU A 13 0.66 6.91 -16.31
C LEU A 13 1.99 6.39 -15.76
N ALA A 14 2.02 5.86 -14.54
CA ALA A 14 3.22 5.27 -13.95
C ALA A 14 3.76 4.07 -14.75
N ARG A 15 2.87 3.23 -15.30
CA ARG A 15 3.25 2.13 -16.19
C ARG A 15 3.77 2.65 -17.52
N ASN A 16 3.05 3.57 -18.16
CA ASN A 16 3.46 4.17 -19.44
C ASN A 16 4.84 4.84 -19.34
N ILE A 17 5.11 5.57 -18.25
CA ILE A 17 6.42 6.19 -18.00
C ILE A 17 7.51 5.13 -17.97
N LYS A 18 7.33 4.04 -17.22
CA LYS A 18 8.29 2.93 -17.15
C LYS A 18 8.51 2.27 -18.51
N ASP A 19 7.44 2.07 -19.27
CA ASP A 19 7.52 1.45 -20.60
C ASP A 19 8.27 2.33 -21.60
N ILE A 20 8.00 3.64 -21.61
CA ILE A 20 8.72 4.60 -22.48
C ILE A 20 10.19 4.69 -22.06
N GLN A 21 10.50 4.78 -20.76
CA GLN A 21 11.86 4.74 -20.25
C GLN A 21 12.61 3.48 -20.71
N LYS A 22 11.96 2.30 -20.61
CA LYS A 22 12.53 1.03 -21.09
C LYS A 22 12.81 1.08 -22.59
N LYS A 23 11.86 1.55 -23.40
CA LYS A 23 12.02 1.68 -24.86
C LYS A 23 13.20 2.59 -25.22
N ILE A 24 13.29 3.76 -24.58
CA ILE A 24 14.40 4.70 -24.79
C ILE A 24 15.72 4.04 -24.42
N SER A 25 15.84 3.47 -23.22
CA SER A 25 17.08 2.82 -22.76
C SER A 25 17.55 1.69 -23.66
N THR A 26 16.63 0.89 -24.20
CA THR A 26 16.96 -0.25 -25.07
C THR A 26 17.29 0.17 -26.50
N HIS A 27 16.63 1.20 -27.04
CA HIS A 27 16.66 1.50 -28.48
C HIS A 27 17.28 2.85 -28.86
N ASN A 28 17.79 3.63 -27.90
CA ASN A 28 18.46 4.91 -28.19
C ASN A 28 19.77 4.75 -29.00
N SER A 29 20.41 3.60 -28.92
CA SER A 29 21.66 3.32 -29.63
C SER A 29 21.54 2.06 -30.46
N TYR A 30 22.02 2.12 -31.71
CA TYR A 30 21.98 1.01 -32.66
C TYR A 30 23.22 1.06 -33.55
N ILE A 31 23.53 -0.08 -34.19
CA ILE A 31 24.71 -0.22 -35.05
C ILE A 31 24.58 0.71 -36.26
N ALA A 32 25.64 1.47 -36.56
CA ALA A 32 25.69 2.36 -37.71
C ALA A 32 25.44 1.58 -39.01
N GLY A 33 24.49 2.05 -39.83
CA GLY A 33 24.01 1.35 -41.03
C GLY A 33 22.66 0.67 -40.87
N ASN A 34 22.19 0.45 -39.64
CA ASN A 34 20.82 -0.02 -39.38
C ASN A 34 19.84 1.16 -39.27
N THR A 35 18.54 0.89 -39.45
CA THR A 35 17.48 1.86 -39.18
C THR A 35 17.10 1.85 -37.70
N ALA A 36 16.81 3.03 -37.16
CA ALA A 36 16.26 3.15 -35.81
C ALA A 36 14.90 2.46 -35.73
N ILE A 37 14.67 1.64 -34.70
CA ILE A 37 13.40 0.94 -34.47
C ILE A 37 12.30 1.91 -34.01
N TYR A 38 12.69 2.95 -33.25
CA TYR A 38 11.79 3.97 -32.72
C TYR A 38 12.37 5.37 -32.93
N ASP A 39 11.50 6.36 -33.01
CA ASP A 39 11.89 7.76 -32.84
C ASP A 39 12.08 8.05 -31.35
N THR A 40 13.31 7.93 -30.87
CA THR A 40 13.66 8.16 -29.47
C THR A 40 13.40 9.60 -29.02
N LYS A 41 13.48 10.60 -29.92
CA LYS A 41 13.21 12.00 -29.58
C LYS A 41 11.73 12.24 -29.36
N GLN A 42 10.88 11.62 -30.19
CA GLN A 42 9.44 11.64 -29.99
C GLN A 42 9.07 10.91 -28.68
N LEU A 43 9.67 9.74 -28.42
CA LEU A 43 9.46 9.02 -27.15
C LEU A 43 9.85 9.86 -25.93
N LEU A 44 10.95 10.62 -26.00
CA LEU A 44 11.35 11.52 -24.91
C LEU A 44 10.34 12.67 -24.71
N THR A 45 9.79 13.20 -25.81
CA THR A 45 8.72 14.22 -25.74
C THR A 45 7.46 13.66 -25.08
N ASP A 46 7.06 12.45 -25.44
CA ASP A 46 5.91 11.78 -24.84
C ASP A 46 6.16 11.40 -23.38
N LEU A 47 7.39 11.03 -23.03
CA LEU A 47 7.79 10.82 -21.63
C LEU A 47 7.55 12.07 -20.81
N ASN A 48 8.04 13.23 -21.27
CA ASN A 48 7.86 14.50 -20.58
C ASN A 48 6.37 14.86 -20.41
N LYS A 49 5.53 14.65 -21.43
CA LYS A 49 4.08 14.86 -21.32
C LYS A 49 3.44 13.94 -20.27
N ASN A 50 3.84 12.67 -20.20
CA ASN A 50 3.34 11.74 -19.20
C ASN A 50 3.81 12.13 -17.79
N ILE A 51 5.03 12.66 -17.65
CA ILE A 51 5.57 13.18 -16.39
C ILE A 51 4.75 14.39 -15.90
N GLU A 52 4.49 15.37 -16.77
CA GLU A 52 3.63 16.51 -16.44
C GLU A 52 2.22 16.07 -16.03
N SER A 53 1.65 15.11 -16.76
CA SER A 53 0.32 14.57 -16.47
C SER A 53 0.27 13.85 -15.12
N ILE A 54 1.27 13.03 -14.77
CA ILE A 54 1.28 12.32 -13.49
C ILE A 54 1.50 13.28 -12.31
N ILE A 55 2.25 14.37 -12.49
CA ILE A 55 2.41 15.41 -11.46
C ILE A 55 1.07 16.07 -11.14
N LYS A 56 0.30 16.46 -12.17
CA LYS A 56 -1.04 17.05 -12.00
C LYS A 56 -1.97 16.09 -11.26
N VAL A 57 -2.07 14.85 -11.71
CA VAL A 57 -2.94 13.83 -11.09
C VAL A 57 -2.54 13.56 -9.64
N LYS A 58 -1.24 13.45 -9.34
CA LYS A 58 -0.77 13.27 -7.94
C LYS A 58 -1.16 14.45 -7.05
N SER A 59 -1.03 15.68 -7.57
CA SER A 59 -1.35 16.89 -6.80
C SER A 59 -2.82 16.95 -6.42
N GLU A 60 -3.71 16.65 -7.36
CA GLU A 60 -5.17 16.60 -7.12
C GLU A 60 -5.54 15.47 -6.14
N ILE A 61 -4.97 14.27 -6.31
CA ILE A 61 -5.18 13.15 -5.37
C ILE A 61 -4.75 13.55 -3.96
N THR A 62 -3.58 14.16 -3.80
CA THR A 62 -3.08 14.58 -2.49
C THR A 62 -4.01 15.60 -1.85
N ARG A 63 -4.51 16.58 -2.61
CA ARG A 63 -5.46 17.58 -2.09
C ARG A 63 -6.76 16.92 -1.62
N ALA A 64 -7.31 15.98 -2.38
CA ALA A 64 -8.52 15.26 -1.98
C ALA A 64 -8.29 14.40 -0.72
N ASN A 65 -7.14 13.73 -0.65
CA ASN A 65 -6.77 12.88 0.49
C ASN A 65 -6.55 13.66 1.79
N GLN A 66 -6.23 14.95 1.74
CA GLN A 66 -6.05 15.77 2.95
C GLN A 66 -7.30 15.75 3.85
N ILE A 67 -8.50 15.65 3.27
CA ILE A 67 -9.77 15.62 4.02
C ILE A 67 -9.88 14.37 4.91
N LYS A 68 -9.26 13.25 4.49
CA LYS A 68 -9.31 11.96 5.19
C LYS A 68 -7.95 11.55 5.76
N ILE A 69 -7.05 12.51 5.98
CA ILE A 69 -5.69 12.23 6.44
C ILE A 69 -5.69 11.54 7.81
N GLU A 70 -6.59 11.94 8.71
CA GLU A 70 -6.75 11.31 10.01
C GLU A 70 -7.23 9.85 9.86
N SER A 71 -8.22 9.59 8.99
CA SER A 71 -8.68 8.23 8.69
C SER A 71 -7.55 7.35 8.14
N ILE A 72 -6.67 7.90 7.30
CA ILE A 72 -5.48 7.19 6.80
C ILE A 72 -4.54 6.82 7.94
N TYR A 73 -4.25 7.76 8.85
CA TYR A 73 -3.39 7.48 10.00
C TYR A 73 -4.03 6.49 10.97
N LYS A 74 -5.32 6.66 11.28
CA LYS A 74 -6.07 5.73 12.12
C LYS A 74 -6.01 4.31 11.56
N LEU A 75 -6.21 4.15 10.24
CA LEU A 75 -6.09 2.85 9.59
C LEU A 75 -4.69 2.23 9.76
N SER A 76 -3.64 3.05 9.62
CA SER A 76 -2.25 2.62 9.82
C SER A 76 -2.00 2.16 11.26
N GLU A 77 -2.41 2.95 12.25
CA GLU A 77 -2.20 2.64 13.66
C GLU A 77 -3.01 1.42 14.12
N LEU A 78 -4.26 1.28 13.67
CA LEU A 78 -5.07 0.09 13.96
C LEU A 78 -4.45 -1.18 13.38
N LYS A 79 -3.92 -1.14 12.15
CA LYS A 79 -3.20 -2.27 11.54
C LYS A 79 -1.93 -2.61 12.30
N SER A 80 -1.19 -1.59 12.76
CA SER A 80 0.01 -1.76 13.57
C SER A 80 -0.33 -2.46 14.89
N LEU A 81 -1.37 -2.01 15.59
CA LEU A 81 -1.85 -2.59 16.84
C LEU A 81 -2.34 -4.03 16.67
N ALA A 82 -3.15 -4.30 15.64
CA ALA A 82 -3.62 -5.66 15.35
C ALA A 82 -2.46 -6.61 15.06
N ASN A 83 -1.44 -6.16 14.32
CA ASN A 83 -0.24 -6.95 14.05
C ASN A 83 0.62 -7.19 15.30
N PHE A 84 0.69 -6.21 16.20
CA PHE A 84 1.34 -6.39 17.51
C PHE A 84 0.62 -7.46 18.33
N LEU A 85 -0.70 -7.35 18.49
CA LEU A 85 -1.48 -8.32 19.26
C LEU A 85 -1.39 -9.73 18.66
N LYS A 86 -1.48 -9.89 17.34
CA LYS A 86 -1.31 -11.18 16.66
C LYS A 86 0.05 -11.84 16.91
N LYS A 87 1.10 -11.05 17.18
CA LYS A 87 2.45 -11.54 17.47
C LYS A 87 2.72 -11.72 18.96
N LEU A 88 1.78 -11.31 19.82
CA LEU A 88 1.92 -11.44 21.25
C LEU A 88 1.80 -12.92 21.63
N ASP A 89 2.91 -13.50 22.05
CA ASP A 89 2.98 -14.85 22.60
C ASP A 89 2.46 -14.84 24.04
N ILE A 90 1.35 -15.53 24.28
CA ILE A 90 0.69 -15.60 25.59
C ILE A 90 0.81 -17.03 26.09
N LYS A 91 1.61 -17.23 27.13
CA LYS A 91 1.77 -18.51 27.81
C LYS A 91 0.72 -18.63 28.91
N GLU A 92 -0.06 -19.71 28.90
CA GLU A 92 -1.10 -19.99 29.90
C GLU A 92 -1.08 -21.45 30.31
N GLY A 93 -1.24 -21.70 31.61
CA GLY A 93 -1.24 -23.03 32.19
C GLY A 93 0.11 -23.72 32.12
N LYS A 94 0.10 -25.05 32.09
CA LYS A 94 1.32 -25.86 32.15
C LYS A 94 2.01 -25.91 30.79
N VAL A 95 3.05 -25.11 30.64
CA VAL A 95 3.84 -25.00 29.41
C VAL A 95 5.23 -25.55 29.65
N LYS A 96 5.64 -26.52 28.82
CA LYS A 96 7.02 -26.99 28.76
C LYS A 96 7.78 -26.16 27.73
N GLU A 97 8.82 -25.44 28.16
CA GLU A 97 9.64 -24.68 27.23
C GLU A 97 10.43 -25.61 26.29
N SER A 98 10.81 -25.14 25.11
CA SER A 98 11.42 -25.97 24.04
C SER A 98 12.87 -26.43 24.31
N SER A 99 13.43 -26.15 25.48
CA SER A 99 14.78 -26.59 25.84
C SER A 99 14.82 -28.06 26.25
N TYR A 100 15.94 -28.74 25.99
CA TYR A 100 16.07 -30.18 26.24
C TYR A 100 15.98 -30.54 27.75
N ASN A 101 16.22 -29.56 28.64
CA ASN A 101 16.21 -29.70 30.10
C ASN A 101 15.15 -28.83 30.82
N SER A 102 14.14 -28.28 30.14
CA SER A 102 13.15 -27.40 30.80
C SER A 102 12.10 -28.18 31.59
N GLU A 103 11.89 -27.75 32.84
CA GLU A 103 10.79 -28.16 33.69
C GLU A 103 9.45 -27.59 33.17
N VAL A 104 8.35 -28.28 33.50
CA VAL A 104 7.00 -27.80 33.18
C VAL A 104 6.64 -26.72 34.18
N ASN A 105 6.54 -25.48 33.71
CA ASN A 105 6.14 -24.34 34.52
C ASN A 105 4.65 -24.06 34.32
N GLU A 106 3.96 -23.67 35.39
CA GLU A 106 2.58 -23.21 35.35
C GLU A 106 2.57 -21.69 35.21
N TRP A 107 2.14 -21.19 34.05
CA TRP A 107 2.12 -19.78 33.70
C TRP A 107 0.72 -19.21 33.89
N GLU A 108 0.65 -18.02 34.49
CA GLU A 108 -0.56 -17.21 34.56
C GLU A 108 -0.40 -16.00 33.64
N SER A 109 -1.44 -15.70 32.85
CA SER A 109 -1.48 -14.52 31.99
C SER A 109 -2.43 -13.49 32.58
N VAL A 110 -2.13 -12.21 32.35
CA VAL A 110 -3.05 -11.09 32.67
C VAL A 110 -3.98 -10.80 31.49
N LEU A 111 -3.50 -11.04 30.27
CA LEU A 111 -4.28 -10.99 29.05
C LEU A 111 -4.30 -12.40 28.49
N THR A 112 -5.49 -12.98 28.39
CA THR A 112 -5.64 -14.36 27.93
C THR A 112 -5.57 -14.47 26.41
N ASN A 113 -5.31 -15.69 25.91
CA ASN A 113 -5.36 -15.94 24.47
C ASN A 113 -6.75 -15.60 23.88
N ILE A 114 -7.82 -15.89 24.61
CA ILE A 114 -9.20 -15.60 24.18
C ILE A 114 -9.45 -14.09 24.11
N GLU A 115 -9.04 -13.34 25.12
CA GLU A 115 -9.20 -11.88 25.14
C GLU A 115 -8.38 -11.20 24.02
N ARG A 116 -7.15 -11.64 23.79
CA ARG A 116 -6.33 -11.15 22.66
C ARG A 116 -7.05 -11.39 21.34
N ASP A 117 -7.56 -12.60 21.11
CA ASP A 117 -8.21 -12.95 19.84
C ASP A 117 -9.48 -12.12 19.63
N GLN A 118 -10.24 -11.87 20.70
CA GLN A 118 -11.41 -10.98 20.66
C GLN A 118 -11.01 -9.53 20.34
N LEU A 119 -9.96 -8.99 20.96
CA LEU A 119 -9.45 -7.66 20.66
C LEU A 119 -8.97 -7.54 19.21
N VAL A 120 -8.33 -8.58 18.68
CA VAL A 120 -7.90 -8.64 17.28
C VAL A 120 -9.12 -8.60 16.36
N LEU A 121 -10.18 -9.38 16.62
CA LEU A 121 -11.41 -9.37 15.84
C LEU A 121 -12.09 -7.98 15.85
N GLU A 122 -12.15 -7.32 17.00
CA GLU A 122 -12.70 -5.97 17.11
C GLU A 122 -11.90 -4.93 16.32
N LEU A 123 -10.56 -5.05 16.34
CA LEU A 123 -9.69 -4.19 15.53
C LEU A 123 -9.85 -4.46 14.04
N GLU A 124 -10.00 -5.72 13.64
CA GLU A 124 -10.24 -6.11 12.25
C GLU A 124 -11.57 -5.55 11.74
N SER A 125 -12.64 -5.64 12.53
CA SER A 125 -13.93 -5.03 12.18
C SER A 125 -13.82 -3.52 12.00
N GLN A 126 -13.12 -2.82 12.92
CA GLN A 126 -12.91 -1.38 12.81
C GLN A 126 -12.07 -1.00 11.58
N ILE A 127 -11.09 -1.84 11.22
CA ILE A 127 -10.27 -1.68 10.00
C ILE A 127 -11.15 -1.81 8.76
N GLU A 128 -12.02 -2.82 8.70
CA GLU A 128 -12.93 -3.05 7.57
C GLU A 128 -13.91 -1.89 7.39
N ASP A 129 -14.54 -1.42 8.47
CA ASP A 129 -15.47 -0.28 8.42
C ASP A 129 -14.78 0.98 7.89
N LEU A 130 -13.57 1.26 8.37
CA LEU A 130 -12.79 2.40 7.93
C LEU A 130 -12.35 2.27 6.47
N GLN A 131 -12.03 1.07 6.01
CA GLN A 131 -11.72 0.81 4.60
C GLN A 131 -12.94 1.03 3.71
N MET A 132 -14.13 0.55 4.11
CA MET A 132 -15.37 0.79 3.36
C MET A 132 -15.69 2.28 3.25
N GLU A 133 -15.51 3.04 4.33
CA GLU A 133 -15.70 4.49 4.31
C GLU A 133 -14.73 5.18 3.33
N MET A 134 -13.47 4.79 3.35
CA MET A 134 -12.45 5.33 2.43
C MET A 134 -12.73 4.97 0.97
N ASP A 135 -13.18 3.74 0.70
CA ASP A 135 -13.52 3.31 -0.66
C ASP A 135 -14.74 4.06 -1.19
N ARG A 136 -15.75 4.26 -0.34
CA ARG A 136 -16.89 5.13 -0.67
C ARG A 136 -16.44 6.55 -0.97
N PHE A 137 -15.58 7.13 -0.12
CA PHE A 137 -15.02 8.46 -0.36
C PHE A 137 -14.28 8.54 -1.70
N ASN A 138 -13.47 7.53 -2.04
CA ASN A 138 -12.78 7.45 -3.33
C ASN A 138 -13.74 7.40 -4.52
N PHE A 139 -14.89 6.74 -4.37
CA PHE A 139 -15.91 6.63 -5.40
C PHE A 139 -16.72 7.92 -5.56
N ASP A 140 -17.09 8.55 -4.45
CA ASP A 140 -17.99 9.72 -4.43
C ASP A 140 -17.26 11.03 -4.72
N THR A 141 -15.98 11.16 -4.35
CA THR A 141 -15.22 12.41 -4.45
C THR A 141 -14.80 12.75 -5.88
N ASP A 142 -15.01 14.01 -6.26
CA ASP A 142 -14.52 14.60 -7.51
C ASP A 142 -13.22 15.39 -7.28
N ILE A 143 -12.30 15.25 -8.24
CA ILE A 143 -11.01 15.95 -8.32
C ILE A 143 -10.71 16.44 -9.74
#